data_AF-A0AAE1RHG4-F1
#
_entry.id   AF-A0AAE1RHG4-F1
#
_cell.length_a   1.000
_cell.length_b   1.000
_cell.length_c   1.000
_cell.angle_alpha   90.00
_cell.angle_beta   90.00
_cell.angle_gamma   90.00
#
_symmetry.space_group_name_H-M   'P 1'
#
loop_
_entity.id
_entity.type
_entity.pdbx_description
1 polymer ?
#
loop_
_entity_poly.entity_id
_entity_poly.type
_entity_poly.pdbx_seq_one_letter_code
_entity_poly.pdbx_strand_id
1 'polypeptide(L)'
;MKKSVESLKEVDLRGKRVLVRVNMNVPMDRNGKITDDTRIRAALPTIKCLIEHRARVILVARLGYPVVNALPEGEVVLLENLRLYKEELFSDDDFASKLASLVDMYVNEAFGTAHGLYASTEGTPFVAIVGGSKLSTKIGLIKSLMDKKVDTLLLGGGIIFTFLKTKGHCVASSLLERNELDVAKSIMAYAGEKNVRLLFPGDVMMADKHGANAMTKIVQTTRIPNDDWMGLDIGPDAIKLLSETLDGAKTIFWNGPTGVYEFDKFAAGTKAIAEKLAELSGKGVTT
;
A
#
# COMPACT_ATOMS: atom_id res chain seq x y z
N MET A 1 4.75 15.10 9.33
CA MET A 1 4.50 15.99 8.17
C MET A 1 5.62 15.74 7.17
N LYS A 2 5.33 15.18 5.98
CA LYS A 2 6.33 15.05 4.91
C LYS A 2 6.65 16.45 4.38
N LYS A 3 7.92 16.72 4.05
CA LYS A 3 8.42 17.99 3.48
C LYS A 3 9.40 17.65 2.35
N SER A 4 9.51 18.49 1.32
CA SER A 4 10.66 18.39 0.40
C SER A 4 11.94 18.79 1.15
N VAL A 5 13.06 18.13 0.87
CA VAL A 5 14.39 18.53 1.39
C VAL A 5 14.72 19.97 1.00
N GLU A 6 14.29 20.41 -0.19
CA GLU A 6 14.45 21.77 -0.72
C GLU A 6 13.72 22.84 0.10
N SER A 7 12.76 22.44 0.95
CA SER A 7 11.96 23.33 1.81
C SER A 7 12.49 23.47 3.24
N LEU A 8 13.59 22.79 3.56
CA LEU A 8 14.23 22.82 4.88
C LEU A 8 15.34 23.87 4.93
N LYS A 9 15.55 24.49 6.09
CA LYS A 9 16.61 25.48 6.33
C LYS A 9 17.80 24.82 7.06
N GLU A 10 18.96 25.50 7.09
CA GLU A 10 20.13 25.00 7.82
C GLU A 10 19.83 24.67 9.28
N VAL A 11 19.02 25.50 9.95
CA VAL A 11 18.59 25.27 11.35
C VAL A 11 17.77 23.98 11.55
N ASP A 12 17.11 23.49 10.50
CA ASP A 12 16.35 22.22 10.54
C ASP A 12 17.25 20.99 10.37
N LEU A 13 18.45 21.16 9.79
CA LEU A 13 19.32 20.08 9.28
C LEU A 13 20.70 19.97 9.93
N ARG A 14 21.26 21.08 10.42
CA ARG A 14 22.62 21.14 10.99
C ARG A 14 22.82 20.11 12.11
N GLY A 15 23.86 19.30 11.98
CA GLY A 15 24.24 18.27 12.94
C GLY A 15 23.33 17.04 12.98
N LYS A 16 22.18 17.04 12.27
CA LYS A 16 21.24 15.92 12.23
C LYS A 16 21.82 14.74 11.46
N ARG A 17 21.65 13.53 11.99
CA ARG A 17 21.86 12.27 11.26
C ARG A 17 20.68 12.05 10.32
N VAL A 18 20.91 12.05 9.01
CA VAL A 18 19.86 11.95 8.00
C VAL A 18 20.00 10.65 7.22
N LEU A 19 19.02 9.75 7.39
CA LEU A 19 18.91 8.51 6.65
C LEU A 19 18.35 8.80 5.26
N VAL A 20 19.12 8.62 4.20
CA VAL A 20 18.65 8.82 2.82
C VAL A 20 18.55 7.46 2.12
N ARG A 21 17.31 7.05 1.83
CA ARG A 21 17.05 5.84 1.06
C ARG A 21 17.16 6.17 -0.43
N VAL A 22 18.18 5.62 -1.09
CA VAL A 22 18.55 5.93 -2.49
C VAL A 22 18.46 4.69 -3.39
N ASN A 23 18.00 4.87 -4.64
CA ASN A 23 17.93 3.79 -5.62
C ASN A 23 19.30 3.54 -6.30
N MET A 24 20.22 2.89 -5.60
CA MET A 24 21.57 2.57 -6.13
C MET A 24 21.62 1.28 -6.98
N ASN A 25 20.48 0.80 -7.49
CA ASN A 25 20.40 -0.39 -8.34
C ASN A 25 20.83 -0.04 -9.78
N VAL A 26 22.13 0.10 -10.04
CA VAL A 26 22.70 0.41 -11.37
C VAL A 26 23.05 -0.86 -12.15
N PRO A 27 22.88 -0.89 -13.49
CA PRO A 27 23.36 -1.99 -14.30
C PRO A 27 24.89 -2.06 -14.28
N MET A 28 25.41 -3.28 -14.36
CA MET A 28 26.84 -3.59 -14.35
C MET A 28 27.19 -4.56 -15.47
N ASP A 29 28.43 -4.54 -15.92
CA ASP A 29 28.98 -5.52 -16.85
C ASP A 29 29.35 -6.85 -16.13
N ARG A 30 29.87 -7.80 -16.90
CA ARG A 30 30.27 -9.14 -16.40
C ARG A 30 31.43 -9.11 -15.41
N ASN A 31 32.13 -7.98 -15.29
CA ASN A 31 33.24 -7.76 -14.37
C ASN A 31 32.81 -6.92 -13.14
N GLY A 32 31.51 -6.61 -13.00
CA GLY A 32 30.98 -5.77 -11.92
C GLY A 32 31.21 -4.28 -12.12
N LYS A 33 31.65 -3.83 -13.30
CA LYS A 33 31.80 -2.40 -13.59
C LYS A 33 30.46 -1.78 -13.93
N ILE A 34 30.13 -0.64 -13.32
CA ILE A 34 28.90 0.12 -13.61
C ILE A 34 28.88 0.54 -15.08
N THR A 35 27.77 0.25 -15.77
CA THR A 35 27.56 0.60 -17.20
C THR A 35 26.61 1.78 -17.40
N ASP A 36 25.77 2.09 -16.42
CA ASP A 36 24.97 3.33 -16.36
C ASP A 36 24.81 3.80 -14.90
N ASP A 37 25.41 4.93 -14.59
CA ASP A 37 25.42 5.59 -13.28
C ASP A 37 24.33 6.68 -13.13
N THR A 38 23.36 6.76 -14.06
CA THR A 38 22.29 7.77 -14.04
C THR A 38 21.50 7.78 -12.73
N ARG A 39 21.27 6.61 -12.11
CA ARG A 39 20.58 6.51 -10.82
C ARG A 39 21.42 7.05 -9.64
N ILE A 40 22.75 6.96 -9.73
CA ILE A 40 23.67 7.57 -8.76
C ILE A 40 23.63 9.09 -8.92
N ARG A 41 23.75 9.58 -10.17
CA ARG A 41 23.64 11.02 -10.47
C ARG A 41 22.32 11.64 -10.00
N ALA A 42 21.21 10.92 -10.14
CA ALA A 42 19.89 11.38 -9.72
C ALA A 42 19.78 11.67 -8.21
N ALA A 43 20.54 10.97 -7.36
CA ALA A 43 20.56 11.21 -5.91
C ALA A 43 21.47 12.38 -5.48
N LEU A 44 22.38 12.84 -6.36
CA LEU A 44 23.37 13.86 -6.00
C LEU A 44 22.78 15.23 -5.57
N PRO A 45 21.69 15.77 -6.13
CA PRO A 45 21.13 17.04 -5.70
C PRO A 45 20.73 17.01 -4.21
N THR A 46 20.01 15.97 -3.81
CA THR A 46 19.55 15.79 -2.43
C THR A 46 20.71 15.56 -1.46
N ILE A 47 21.72 14.77 -1.87
CA ILE A 47 22.94 14.56 -1.07
C ILE A 47 23.70 15.86 -0.86
N LYS A 48 23.92 16.65 -1.92
CA LYS A 48 24.62 17.95 -1.86
C LYS A 48 23.88 18.94 -0.96
N CYS A 49 22.56 19.07 -1.13
CA CYS A 49 21.73 19.93 -0.29
C CYS A 49 21.88 19.59 1.20
N LEU A 50 21.85 18.32 1.58
CA LEU A 50 22.02 17.90 2.98
C LEU A 50 23.44 18.21 3.52
N ILE A 51 24.49 18.02 2.71
CA ILE A 51 25.88 18.35 3.08
C ILE A 51 26.06 19.86 3.27
N GLU A 52 25.57 20.67 2.33
CA GLU A 52 25.64 22.13 2.36
C GLU A 52 24.99 22.69 3.65
N HIS A 53 23.87 22.09 4.07
CA HIS A 53 23.17 22.41 5.32
C HIS A 53 23.74 21.70 6.57
N ARG A 54 24.97 21.18 6.52
CA ARG A 54 25.72 20.58 7.64
C ARG A 54 25.03 19.36 8.29
N ALA A 55 24.21 18.62 7.54
CA ALA A 55 23.71 17.34 8.00
C ALA A 55 24.82 16.26 7.98
N ARG A 56 24.59 15.16 8.68
CA ARG A 56 25.42 13.94 8.64
C ARG A 56 24.69 12.91 7.79
N VAL A 57 25.15 12.68 6.56
CA VAL A 57 24.36 11.98 5.54
C VAL A 57 24.65 10.48 5.56
N ILE A 58 23.59 9.68 5.68
CA ILE A 58 23.68 8.22 5.83
C ILE A 58 22.92 7.58 4.66
N LEU A 59 23.66 7.17 3.62
CA LEU A 59 23.11 6.48 2.46
C LEU A 59 22.91 5.00 2.79
N VAL A 60 21.66 4.56 2.85
CA VAL A 60 21.37 3.27 3.49
C VAL A 60 21.60 2.08 2.60
N ALA A 61 22.28 1.13 3.22
CA ALA A 61 22.21 -0.25 2.83
C ALA A 61 22.47 -1.23 4.02
N ARG A 62 23.52 -1.12 4.86
CA ARG A 62 23.72 -1.99 6.06
C ARG A 62 23.69 -1.22 7.37
N LEU A 63 23.19 -1.81 8.43
CA LEU A 63 23.47 -1.23 9.75
C LEU A 63 24.96 -1.37 10.13
N GLY A 64 25.58 -0.25 10.47
CA GLY A 64 26.92 -0.17 11.06
C GLY A 64 26.95 0.81 12.24
N TYR A 65 26.63 0.32 13.44
CA TYR A 65 26.52 1.14 14.66
C TYR A 65 27.73 2.04 14.99
N PRO A 66 29.01 1.61 14.84
CA PRO A 66 30.15 2.43 15.23
C PRO A 66 30.37 3.66 14.34
N VAL A 67 30.15 3.51 13.02
CA VAL A 67 30.52 4.53 12.03
C VAL A 67 29.54 5.71 12.03
N VAL A 68 28.24 5.43 12.21
CA VAL A 68 27.19 6.47 12.21
C VAL A 68 27.39 7.50 13.34
N ASN A 69 27.77 7.05 14.54
CA ASN A 69 27.95 7.93 15.69
C ASN A 69 29.26 8.74 15.63
N ALA A 70 30.27 8.25 14.90
CA ALA A 70 31.55 8.91 14.70
C ALA A 70 31.61 9.85 13.48
N LEU A 71 30.53 9.92 12.67
CA LEU A 71 30.49 10.68 11.42
C LEU A 71 30.56 12.20 11.67
N PRO A 72 31.53 12.94 11.09
CA PRO A 72 31.61 14.40 11.18
C PRO A 72 30.46 15.13 10.47
N GLU A 73 30.28 16.42 10.76
CA GLU A 73 29.26 17.26 10.10
C GLU A 73 29.63 17.57 8.65
N GLY A 74 28.69 17.32 7.72
CA GLY A 74 28.90 17.47 6.28
C GLY A 74 29.53 16.24 5.60
N GLU A 75 29.81 15.16 6.34
CA GLU A 75 30.32 13.91 5.78
C GLU A 75 29.21 12.94 5.35
N VAL A 76 29.56 12.02 4.46
CA VAL A 76 28.66 10.98 3.94
C VAL A 76 29.20 9.59 4.28
N VAL A 77 28.33 8.72 4.80
CA VAL A 77 28.60 7.28 4.87
C VAL A 77 27.68 6.52 3.91
N LEU A 78 28.26 5.62 3.10
CA LEU A 78 27.51 4.60 2.35
C LEU A 78 27.60 3.27 3.09
N LEU A 79 26.46 2.60 3.21
CA LEU A 79 26.32 1.34 3.92
C LEU A 79 26.09 0.15 2.91
N GLU A 80 26.15 -1.12 3.37
CA GLU A 80 26.02 -2.46 2.69
C GLU A 80 24.64 -3.07 2.24
N ASN A 81 24.27 -3.19 0.95
CA ASN A 81 22.91 -3.52 0.43
C ASN A 81 21.80 -4.02 1.42
N LEU A 82 20.77 -3.19 1.69
CA LEU A 82 19.65 -3.50 2.61
C LEU A 82 18.92 -4.81 2.28
N ARG A 83 18.83 -5.19 0.99
CA ARG A 83 18.17 -6.45 0.56
C ARG A 83 18.90 -7.73 0.97
N LEU A 84 20.07 -7.62 1.62
CA LEU A 84 20.75 -8.74 2.27
C LEU A 84 20.09 -9.14 3.60
N TYR A 85 19.32 -8.24 4.20
CA TYR A 85 18.47 -8.51 5.36
C TYR A 85 17.13 -9.11 4.90
N LYS A 86 16.71 -10.20 5.53
CA LYS A 86 15.37 -10.77 5.28
C LYS A 86 14.28 -9.89 5.87
N GLU A 87 14.65 -9.11 6.89
CA GLU A 87 13.86 -8.17 7.67
C GLU A 87 13.65 -6.83 6.94
N GLU A 88 14.54 -6.47 6.00
CA GLU A 88 14.27 -5.38 5.06
C GLU A 88 13.07 -5.71 4.17
N LEU A 89 12.89 -6.98 3.80
CA LEU A 89 11.72 -7.43 3.07
C LEU A 89 10.54 -7.59 4.05
N PHE A 90 9.32 -7.30 3.58
CA PHE A 90 8.08 -7.50 4.36
C PHE A 90 7.92 -6.59 5.59
N SER A 91 8.52 -5.39 5.54
CA SER A 91 8.30 -4.30 6.50
C SER A 91 8.39 -4.72 7.97
N ASP A 92 9.48 -5.37 8.37
CA ASP A 92 9.71 -5.76 9.75
C ASP A 92 9.86 -4.52 10.67
N ASP A 93 8.89 -4.32 11.57
CA ASP A 93 8.82 -3.16 12.48
C ASP A 93 10.05 -3.06 13.39
N ASP A 94 10.61 -4.20 13.77
CA ASP A 94 11.76 -4.32 14.66
C ASP A 94 13.02 -3.83 13.94
N PHE A 95 13.18 -4.16 12.66
CA PHE A 95 14.22 -3.67 11.77
C PHE A 95 14.02 -2.21 11.36
N ALA A 96 12.79 -1.79 11.06
CA ALA A 96 12.44 -0.38 10.83
C ALA A 96 12.76 0.50 12.05
N SER A 97 12.45 0.02 13.25
CA SER A 97 12.78 0.69 14.52
C SER A 97 14.30 0.74 14.76
N LYS A 98 15.03 -0.34 14.44
CA LYS A 98 16.51 -0.36 14.48
C LYS A 98 17.11 0.63 13.48
N LEU A 99 16.53 0.81 12.29
CA LEU A 99 16.96 1.84 11.32
C LEU A 99 16.64 3.25 11.83
N ALA A 100 15.44 3.49 12.36
CA ALA A 100 15.02 4.79 12.87
C ALA A 100 15.86 5.26 14.07
N SER A 101 16.23 4.37 14.99
CA SER A 101 17.05 4.71 16.17
C SER A 101 18.47 5.22 15.84
N LEU A 102 18.99 4.92 14.65
CA LEU A 102 20.30 5.39 14.20
C LEU A 102 20.32 6.85 13.76
N VAL A 103 19.15 7.47 13.55
CA VAL A 103 19.04 8.75 12.84
C VAL A 103 18.07 9.73 13.50
N ASP A 104 18.18 11.00 13.12
CA ASP A 104 17.32 12.08 13.59
C ASP A 104 16.28 12.50 12.53
N MET A 105 16.51 12.12 11.25
CA MET A 105 15.60 12.38 10.14
C MET A 105 15.72 11.28 9.07
N TYR A 106 14.65 11.08 8.29
CA TYR A 106 14.59 10.15 7.15
C TYR A 106 14.15 10.88 5.87
N VAL A 107 14.75 10.50 4.74
CA VAL A 107 14.49 11.01 3.39
C VAL A 107 14.37 9.82 2.43
N ASN A 108 13.33 9.79 1.60
CA ASN A 108 13.12 8.74 0.59
C ASN A 108 13.32 9.28 -0.83
N GLU A 109 14.52 9.05 -1.38
CA GLU A 109 14.90 9.34 -2.77
C GLU A 109 14.73 8.12 -3.70
N ALA A 110 14.07 7.07 -3.22
CA ALA A 110 13.96 5.78 -3.89
C ALA A 110 12.53 5.49 -4.36
N PHE A 111 11.94 6.42 -5.12
CA PHE A 111 10.60 6.29 -5.71
C PHE A 111 10.40 4.96 -6.47
N GLY A 112 11.42 4.53 -7.21
CA GLY A 112 11.45 3.24 -7.91
C GLY A 112 11.45 1.99 -7.02
N THR A 113 11.46 2.14 -5.69
CA THR A 113 11.25 1.06 -4.70
C THR A 113 10.14 1.38 -3.68
N ALA A 114 9.55 2.58 -3.70
CA ALA A 114 8.52 3.02 -2.75
C ALA A 114 7.17 2.29 -2.91
N HIS A 115 7.00 1.50 -3.98
CA HIS A 115 5.87 0.60 -4.22
C HIS A 115 6.13 -0.84 -3.70
N GLY A 116 7.28 -1.08 -3.07
CA GLY A 116 7.68 -2.38 -2.53
C GLY A 116 7.64 -2.39 -1.01
N LEU A 117 7.17 -3.50 -0.45
CA LEU A 117 7.07 -3.69 1.00
C LEU A 117 8.45 -3.85 1.64
N TYR A 118 9.04 -2.73 2.04
CA TYR A 118 10.33 -2.68 2.71
C TYR A 118 10.30 -1.89 4.02
N ALA A 119 10.98 -2.42 5.04
CA ALA A 119 11.11 -1.76 6.35
C ALA A 119 11.80 -0.39 6.25
N SER A 120 12.64 -0.17 5.24
CA SER A 120 13.25 1.12 4.95
C SER A 120 12.42 2.09 4.11
N THR A 121 11.18 1.75 3.71
CA THR A 121 10.29 2.62 2.91
C THR A 121 8.84 2.71 3.39
N GLU A 122 8.40 1.80 4.25
CA GLU A 122 7.01 1.69 4.72
C GLU A 122 6.88 1.75 6.25
N GLY A 123 5.63 1.78 6.75
CA GLY A 123 5.31 1.58 8.15
C GLY A 123 3.97 0.85 8.32
N THR A 124 3.71 0.34 9.52
CA THR A 124 2.50 -0.40 9.90
C THR A 124 1.47 0.51 10.60
N PRO A 125 0.16 0.29 10.43
CA PRO A 125 -0.48 -0.82 9.70
C PRO A 125 -0.45 -0.68 8.17
N PHE A 126 -0.28 -1.81 7.50
CA PHE A 126 -0.45 -1.98 6.06
C PHE A 126 -1.87 -2.45 5.73
N VAL A 127 -2.62 -1.64 4.99
CA VAL A 127 -3.98 -1.96 4.54
C VAL A 127 -3.99 -2.17 3.02
N ALA A 128 -4.65 -3.21 2.53
CA ALA A 128 -4.86 -3.42 1.10
C ALA A 128 -6.34 -3.39 0.74
N ILE A 129 -6.65 -2.87 -0.45
CA ILE A 129 -7.98 -2.84 -1.06
C ILE A 129 -7.88 -3.59 -2.39
N VAL A 130 -8.62 -4.68 -2.54
CA VAL A 130 -8.69 -5.44 -3.80
C VAL A 130 -10.12 -5.44 -4.31
N GLY A 131 -10.30 -4.93 -5.53
CA GLY A 131 -11.58 -4.82 -6.20
C GLY A 131 -11.62 -5.49 -7.58
N GLY A 132 -12.57 -5.08 -8.41
CA GLY A 132 -12.80 -5.63 -9.75
C GLY A 132 -13.88 -6.72 -9.80
N SER A 133 -14.04 -7.35 -10.97
CA SER A 133 -15.21 -8.18 -11.31
C SER A 133 -15.01 -9.70 -11.22
N LYS A 134 -13.76 -10.18 -11.19
CA LYS A 134 -13.43 -11.63 -11.22
C LYS A 134 -12.37 -11.99 -10.18
N LEU A 135 -12.76 -12.84 -9.23
CA LEU A 135 -11.89 -13.41 -8.19
C LEU A 135 -10.76 -14.23 -8.82
N SER A 136 -11.04 -15.01 -9.86
CA SER A 136 -10.05 -15.81 -10.60
C SER A 136 -8.79 -14.99 -10.99
N THR A 137 -8.98 -13.73 -11.40
CA THR A 137 -7.89 -12.81 -11.77
C THR A 137 -7.12 -12.21 -10.58
N LYS A 138 -7.63 -12.37 -9.35
CA LYS A 138 -7.10 -11.76 -8.12
C LYS A 138 -6.50 -12.76 -7.13
N ILE A 139 -6.68 -14.08 -7.32
CA ILE A 139 -6.19 -15.12 -6.38
C ILE A 139 -4.70 -14.93 -6.06
N GLY A 140 -3.85 -14.80 -7.08
CA GLY A 140 -2.40 -14.65 -6.90
C GLY A 140 -2.01 -13.36 -6.17
N LEU A 141 -2.71 -12.25 -6.45
CA LEU A 141 -2.51 -10.98 -5.76
C LEU A 141 -2.93 -11.08 -4.29
N ILE A 142 -4.12 -11.61 -4.01
CA ILE A 142 -4.66 -11.77 -2.67
C ILE A 142 -3.74 -12.64 -1.81
N LYS A 143 -3.29 -13.79 -2.33
CA LYS A 143 -2.31 -14.64 -1.64
C LYS A 143 -0.99 -13.90 -1.39
N SER A 144 -0.46 -13.20 -2.41
CA SER A 144 0.78 -12.43 -2.26
C SER A 144 0.68 -11.31 -1.22
N LEU A 145 -0.47 -10.65 -1.08
CA LEU A 145 -0.70 -9.63 -0.05
C LEU A 145 -0.74 -10.24 1.35
N MET A 146 -1.39 -11.41 1.52
CA MET A 146 -1.40 -12.15 2.79
C MET A 146 -0.02 -12.70 3.15
N ASP A 147 0.75 -13.18 2.18
CA ASP A 147 2.15 -13.60 2.38
C ASP A 147 3.08 -12.44 2.74
N LYS A 148 2.76 -11.23 2.27
CA LYS A 148 3.42 -9.97 2.60
C LYS A 148 2.90 -9.32 3.89
N LYS A 149 2.19 -10.07 4.76
CA LYS A 149 1.70 -9.59 6.07
C LYS A 149 0.84 -8.31 6.00
N VAL A 150 -0.10 -8.22 5.07
CA VAL A 150 -1.12 -7.15 5.14
C VAL A 150 -1.97 -7.29 6.42
N ASP A 151 -2.06 -6.24 7.23
CA ASP A 151 -2.83 -6.26 8.48
C ASP A 151 -4.34 -6.37 8.21
N THR A 152 -4.81 -5.64 7.21
CA THR A 152 -6.23 -5.61 6.82
C THR A 152 -6.39 -5.64 5.31
N LEU A 153 -7.17 -6.60 4.81
CA LEU A 153 -7.50 -6.73 3.39
C LEU A 153 -9.00 -6.47 3.19
N LEU A 154 -9.32 -5.32 2.60
CA LEU A 154 -10.64 -4.91 2.15
C LEU A 154 -10.93 -5.51 0.76
N LEU A 155 -12.03 -6.22 0.61
CA LEU A 155 -12.52 -6.73 -0.67
C LEU A 155 -13.76 -5.95 -1.12
N GLY A 156 -13.78 -5.47 -2.36
CA GLY A 156 -14.90 -4.74 -2.96
C GLY A 156 -15.14 -5.12 -4.43
N GLY A 157 -16.10 -4.48 -5.10
CA GLY A 157 -16.45 -4.82 -6.48
C GLY A 157 -17.11 -6.19 -6.62
N GLY A 158 -17.25 -6.68 -7.86
CA GLY A 158 -17.94 -7.93 -8.17
C GLY A 158 -17.35 -9.18 -7.49
N ILE A 159 -16.07 -9.18 -7.11
CA ILE A 159 -15.46 -10.36 -6.47
C ILE A 159 -16.10 -10.73 -5.12
N ILE A 160 -16.71 -9.77 -4.41
CA ILE A 160 -17.30 -9.99 -3.08
C ILE A 160 -18.43 -11.01 -3.12
N PHE A 161 -19.19 -11.09 -4.22
CA PHE A 161 -20.37 -11.92 -4.32
C PHE A 161 -20.02 -13.41 -4.34
N THR A 162 -18.87 -13.80 -4.90
CA THR A 162 -18.36 -15.18 -4.75
C THR A 162 -18.12 -15.51 -3.27
N PHE A 163 -17.50 -14.62 -2.49
CA PHE A 163 -17.30 -14.83 -1.04
C PHE A 163 -18.61 -14.82 -0.25
N LEU A 164 -19.53 -13.89 -0.53
CA LEU A 164 -20.86 -13.84 0.09
C LEU A 164 -21.64 -15.14 -0.18
N LYS A 165 -21.55 -15.67 -1.40
CA LYS A 165 -22.17 -16.95 -1.75
C LYS A 165 -21.53 -18.14 -1.03
N THR A 166 -20.19 -18.17 -0.91
CA THR A 166 -19.48 -19.17 -0.09
C THR A 166 -19.87 -19.11 1.39
N LYS A 167 -20.20 -17.92 1.92
CA LYS A 167 -20.76 -17.74 3.28
C LYS A 167 -22.26 -18.11 3.41
N GLY A 168 -22.90 -18.53 2.33
CA GLY A 168 -24.31 -18.94 2.31
C GLY A 168 -25.31 -17.80 2.09
N HIS A 169 -24.87 -16.57 1.83
CA HIS A 169 -25.77 -15.45 1.55
C HIS A 169 -26.37 -15.54 0.13
N CYS A 170 -27.52 -14.88 -0.07
CA CYS A 170 -28.03 -14.62 -1.40
C CYS A 170 -27.18 -13.52 -2.08
N VAL A 171 -27.08 -13.58 -3.40
CA VAL A 171 -26.36 -12.58 -4.22
C VAL A 171 -27.18 -12.12 -5.43
N ALA A 172 -28.46 -12.51 -5.53
CA ALA A 172 -29.34 -12.19 -6.64
C ALA A 172 -28.69 -12.52 -8.00
N SER A 173 -28.83 -11.64 -9.01
CA SER A 173 -28.17 -11.72 -10.32
C SER A 173 -26.77 -11.08 -10.36
N SER A 174 -26.13 -10.86 -9.20
CA SER A 174 -24.77 -10.31 -9.14
C SER A 174 -23.72 -11.30 -9.68
N LEU A 175 -22.55 -10.77 -10.08
CA LEU A 175 -21.44 -11.58 -10.62
C LEU A 175 -21.05 -12.72 -9.67
N LEU A 176 -20.92 -13.94 -10.19
CA LEU A 176 -20.62 -15.12 -9.37
C LEU A 176 -19.77 -16.14 -10.13
N GLU A 177 -18.54 -16.36 -9.65
CA GLU A 177 -17.67 -17.42 -10.17
C GLU A 177 -17.89 -18.72 -9.38
N ARG A 178 -18.87 -19.52 -9.81
CA ARG A 178 -19.28 -20.76 -9.12
C ARG A 178 -18.15 -21.78 -8.93
N ASN A 179 -17.20 -21.82 -9.87
CA ASN A 179 -16.05 -22.71 -9.82
C ASN A 179 -14.99 -22.26 -8.78
N GLU A 180 -15.06 -21.00 -8.33
CA GLU A 180 -14.11 -20.39 -7.39
C GLU A 180 -14.65 -20.37 -5.95
N LEU A 181 -15.78 -21.03 -5.66
CA LEU A 181 -16.38 -21.05 -4.31
C LEU A 181 -15.47 -21.72 -3.27
N ASP A 182 -14.80 -22.82 -3.64
CA ASP A 182 -13.80 -23.49 -2.80
C ASP A 182 -12.54 -22.64 -2.65
N VAL A 183 -12.10 -21.94 -3.71
CA VAL A 183 -10.97 -21.02 -3.66
C VAL A 183 -11.26 -19.84 -2.73
N ALA A 184 -12.47 -19.27 -2.79
CA ALA A 184 -12.93 -18.23 -1.85
C ALA A 184 -12.94 -18.74 -0.40
N LYS A 185 -13.33 -20.00 -0.17
CA LYS A 185 -13.28 -20.65 1.14
C LYS A 185 -11.84 -20.81 1.63
N SER A 186 -10.93 -21.29 0.79
CA SER A 186 -9.49 -21.40 1.10
C SER A 186 -8.84 -20.04 1.37
N ILE A 187 -9.20 -18.98 0.63
CA ILE A 187 -8.71 -17.62 0.88
C ILE A 187 -9.15 -17.12 2.26
N MET A 188 -10.40 -17.37 2.67
CA MET A 188 -10.88 -16.99 4.00
C MET A 188 -10.19 -17.76 5.13
N ALA A 189 -9.93 -19.06 4.94
CA ALA A 189 -9.14 -19.85 5.89
C ALA A 189 -7.69 -19.36 5.98
N TYR A 190 -7.06 -19.11 4.83
CA TYR A 190 -5.67 -18.63 4.76
C TYR A 190 -5.46 -17.26 5.41
N ALA A 191 -6.45 -16.36 5.30
CA ALA A 191 -6.43 -15.10 6.03
C ALA A 191 -6.39 -15.32 7.55
N GLY A 192 -7.17 -16.28 8.06
CA GLY A 192 -7.15 -16.67 9.48
C GLY A 192 -5.79 -17.23 9.90
N GLU A 193 -5.22 -18.15 9.12
CA GLU A 193 -3.87 -18.70 9.36
C GLU A 193 -2.77 -17.61 9.38
N LYS A 194 -2.94 -16.55 8.59
CA LYS A 194 -2.02 -15.41 8.50
C LYS A 194 -2.35 -14.26 9.45
N ASN A 195 -3.40 -14.38 10.27
CA ASN A 195 -3.95 -13.32 11.13
C ASN A 195 -4.35 -12.02 10.38
N VAL A 196 -4.69 -12.13 9.10
CA VAL A 196 -5.10 -11.01 8.24
C VAL A 196 -6.57 -10.68 8.48
N ARG A 197 -6.88 -9.42 8.82
CA ARG A 197 -8.26 -8.96 8.96
C ARG A 197 -8.92 -8.80 7.60
N LEU A 198 -9.67 -9.81 7.14
CA LEU A 198 -10.53 -9.70 5.96
C LEU A 198 -11.75 -8.82 6.26
N LEU A 199 -11.93 -7.76 5.47
CA LEU A 199 -13.11 -6.89 5.51
C LEU A 199 -13.90 -6.97 4.20
N PHE A 200 -15.21 -6.93 4.34
CA PHE A 200 -16.20 -6.97 3.26
C PHE A 200 -17.18 -5.81 3.47
N PRO A 201 -17.79 -5.26 2.41
CA PRO A 201 -18.83 -4.24 2.54
C PRO A 201 -20.04 -4.76 3.34
N GLY A 202 -20.52 -3.94 4.27
CA GLY A 202 -21.75 -4.22 5.02
C GLY A 202 -23.00 -4.08 4.15
N ASP A 203 -22.98 -3.14 3.20
CA ASP A 203 -24.04 -2.82 2.27
C ASP A 203 -23.54 -2.66 0.82
N VAL A 204 -24.43 -2.81 -0.14
CA VAL A 204 -24.16 -2.69 -1.58
C VAL A 204 -25.28 -1.92 -2.28
N MET A 205 -24.92 -1.22 -3.34
CA MET A 205 -25.88 -0.63 -4.26
C MET A 205 -26.30 -1.69 -5.29
N MET A 206 -27.55 -2.12 -5.19
CA MET A 206 -28.20 -3.01 -6.15
C MET A 206 -28.88 -2.19 -7.24
N ALA A 207 -28.88 -2.71 -8.47
CA ALA A 207 -29.54 -2.13 -9.64
C ALA A 207 -30.48 -3.14 -10.33
N ASP A 208 -31.55 -2.65 -10.96
CA ASP A 208 -32.46 -3.46 -11.81
C ASP A 208 -31.79 -3.98 -13.09
N LYS A 209 -30.78 -3.25 -13.58
CA LYS A 209 -30.01 -3.57 -14.79
C LYS A 209 -28.64 -2.90 -14.79
N HIS A 210 -27.76 -3.40 -15.65
CA HIS A 210 -26.44 -2.81 -15.89
C HIS A 210 -26.52 -1.62 -16.87
N GLY A 211 -26.67 -0.40 -16.34
CA GLY A 211 -26.59 0.83 -17.15
C GLY A 211 -26.94 2.12 -16.41
N ALA A 212 -26.58 3.27 -16.99
CA ALA A 212 -26.77 4.60 -16.39
C ALA A 212 -28.21 4.87 -15.89
N ASN A 213 -29.22 4.43 -16.64
CA ASN A 213 -30.64 4.63 -16.35
C ASN A 213 -31.28 3.48 -15.53
N ALA A 214 -30.47 2.76 -14.74
CA ALA A 214 -30.95 1.79 -13.77
C ALA A 214 -31.70 2.46 -12.59
N MET A 215 -32.69 1.77 -12.05
CA MET A 215 -33.22 2.01 -10.71
C MET A 215 -32.28 1.38 -9.68
N THR A 216 -32.09 2.03 -8.54
CA THR A 216 -31.14 1.59 -7.52
C THR A 216 -31.76 1.50 -6.13
N LYS A 217 -31.25 0.57 -5.32
CA LYS A 217 -31.58 0.40 -3.90
C LYS A 217 -30.32 0.01 -3.14
N ILE A 218 -30.12 0.57 -1.94
CA ILE A 218 -29.09 0.10 -1.02
C ILE A 218 -29.66 -1.09 -0.23
N VAL A 219 -28.89 -2.18 -0.11
CA VAL A 219 -29.23 -3.33 0.73
C VAL A 219 -28.02 -3.78 1.53
N GLN A 220 -28.26 -4.32 2.72
CA GLN A 220 -27.23 -4.99 3.52
C GLN A 220 -26.82 -6.29 2.84
N THR A 221 -25.53 -6.61 2.76
CA THR A 221 -24.99 -7.79 2.06
C THR A 221 -25.47 -9.12 2.64
N THR A 222 -25.85 -9.14 3.92
CA THR A 222 -26.46 -10.28 4.60
C THR A 222 -27.95 -10.47 4.29
N ARG A 223 -28.59 -9.50 3.62
CA ARG A 223 -30.05 -9.44 3.34
C ARG A 223 -30.37 -9.06 1.89
N ILE A 224 -29.48 -9.39 0.94
CA ILE A 224 -29.75 -9.24 -0.50
C ILE A 224 -31.00 -10.08 -0.84
N PRO A 225 -32.08 -9.49 -1.41
CA PRO A 225 -33.25 -10.24 -1.83
C PRO A 225 -32.92 -11.27 -2.92
N ASN A 226 -33.68 -12.36 -3.01
CA ASN A 226 -33.58 -13.29 -4.14
C ASN A 226 -34.47 -12.80 -5.29
N ASP A 227 -34.01 -11.76 -5.98
CA ASP A 227 -34.64 -11.15 -7.16
C ASP A 227 -33.64 -11.01 -8.32
N ASP A 228 -34.06 -10.40 -9.43
CA ASP A 228 -33.21 -10.25 -10.63
C ASP A 228 -32.20 -9.08 -10.53
N TRP A 229 -32.10 -8.38 -9.39
CA TRP A 229 -31.21 -7.23 -9.26
C TRP A 229 -29.74 -7.68 -9.12
N MET A 230 -28.82 -6.76 -9.37
CA MET A 230 -27.38 -7.02 -9.31
C MET A 230 -26.64 -5.92 -8.56
N GLY A 231 -25.69 -6.29 -7.71
CA GLY A 231 -24.86 -5.33 -6.98
C GLY A 231 -23.77 -4.74 -7.90
N LEU A 232 -23.78 -3.41 -8.06
CA LEU A 232 -22.90 -2.70 -9.00
C LEU A 232 -21.96 -1.69 -8.33
N ASP A 233 -22.14 -1.35 -7.05
CA ASP A 233 -21.19 -0.58 -6.23
C ASP A 233 -21.32 -0.96 -4.75
N ILE A 234 -20.36 -0.55 -3.92
CA ILE A 234 -20.48 -0.62 -2.45
C ILE A 234 -21.46 0.46 -1.94
N GLY A 235 -22.12 0.20 -0.81
CA GLY A 235 -23.06 1.14 -0.20
C GLY A 235 -22.39 2.18 0.72
N PRO A 236 -23.16 3.18 1.20
CA PRO A 236 -22.65 4.24 2.07
C PRO A 236 -22.06 3.73 3.40
N ASP A 237 -22.60 2.67 4.02
CA ASP A 237 -22.05 2.15 5.28
C ASP A 237 -20.67 1.52 5.04
N ALA A 238 -20.51 0.80 3.93
CA ALA A 238 -19.25 0.23 3.49
C ALA A 238 -18.21 1.29 3.11
N ILE A 239 -18.61 2.38 2.45
CA ILE A 239 -17.73 3.54 2.17
C ILE A 239 -17.22 4.15 3.48
N LYS A 240 -18.11 4.35 4.46
CA LYS A 240 -17.76 4.89 5.77
C LYS A 240 -16.77 3.98 6.51
N LEU A 241 -17.09 2.68 6.63
CA LEU A 241 -16.21 1.70 7.26
C LEU A 241 -14.83 1.61 6.59
N LEU A 242 -14.79 1.70 5.26
CA LEU A 242 -13.55 1.73 4.50
C LEU A 242 -12.74 2.99 4.86
N SER A 243 -13.34 4.18 4.83
CA SER A 243 -12.66 5.43 5.20
C SER A 243 -12.06 5.36 6.61
N GLU A 244 -12.85 4.93 7.59
CA GLU A 244 -12.42 4.77 8.99
C GLU A 244 -11.27 3.76 9.13
N THR A 245 -11.27 2.69 8.31
CA THR A 245 -10.18 1.71 8.26
C THR A 245 -8.90 2.31 7.69
N LEU A 246 -9.00 3.17 6.66
CA LEU A 246 -7.84 3.81 6.04
C LEU A 246 -7.21 4.92 6.89
N ASP A 247 -7.99 5.63 7.72
CA ASP A 247 -7.46 6.68 8.62
C ASP A 247 -6.42 6.14 9.63
N GLY A 248 -6.46 4.84 9.95
CA GLY A 248 -5.46 4.17 10.79
C GLY A 248 -4.19 3.70 10.06
N ALA A 249 -4.18 3.69 8.73
CA ALA A 249 -3.12 3.08 7.94
C ALA A 249 -1.84 3.94 7.84
N LYS A 250 -0.69 3.29 7.63
CA LYS A 250 0.60 3.93 7.29
C LYS A 250 1.04 3.60 5.86
N THR A 251 0.77 2.37 5.41
CA THR A 251 0.80 2.00 4.00
C THR A 251 -0.60 1.58 3.56
N ILE A 252 -1.03 2.02 2.37
CA ILE A 252 -2.21 1.53 1.68
C ILE A 252 -1.82 1.02 0.29
N PHE A 253 -2.37 -0.11 -0.13
CA PHE A 253 -2.27 -0.61 -1.50
C PHE A 253 -3.67 -0.76 -2.10
N TRP A 254 -3.93 -0.21 -3.28
CA TRP A 254 -5.22 -0.35 -3.96
C TRP A 254 -5.09 -1.01 -5.34
N ASN A 255 -5.88 -2.06 -5.59
CA ASN A 255 -5.96 -2.70 -6.89
C ASN A 255 -7.39 -3.11 -7.29
N GLY A 256 -8.02 -2.26 -8.10
CA GLY A 256 -9.30 -2.53 -8.76
C GLY A 256 -10.48 -1.77 -8.14
N PRO A 257 -11.46 -1.35 -8.97
CA PRO A 257 -12.59 -0.54 -8.52
C PRO A 257 -13.54 -1.34 -7.62
N THR A 258 -14.30 -0.63 -6.78
CA THR A 258 -15.30 -1.22 -5.89
C THR A 258 -16.72 -1.24 -6.46
N GLY A 259 -16.91 -0.63 -7.64
CA GLY A 259 -18.14 -0.65 -8.42
C GLY A 259 -17.88 -0.51 -9.93
N VAL A 260 -18.96 -0.46 -10.72
CA VAL A 260 -18.94 -0.22 -12.17
C VAL A 260 -18.80 1.27 -12.45
N TYR A 261 -17.62 1.79 -12.11
CA TYR A 261 -17.27 3.22 -12.13
C TYR A 261 -17.41 3.89 -13.51
N GLU A 262 -17.55 3.11 -14.58
CA GLU A 262 -17.89 3.56 -15.94
C GLU A 262 -19.27 4.24 -16.02
N PHE A 263 -20.16 4.02 -15.04
CA PHE A 263 -21.38 4.80 -14.86
C PHE A 263 -21.30 5.61 -13.57
N ASP A 264 -21.54 6.93 -13.63
CA ASP A 264 -21.48 7.80 -12.44
C ASP A 264 -22.35 7.33 -11.27
N LYS A 265 -23.47 6.67 -11.56
CA LYS A 265 -24.38 6.08 -10.57
C LYS A 265 -23.75 4.97 -9.71
N PHE A 266 -22.71 4.30 -10.22
CA PHE A 266 -22.00 3.19 -9.56
C PHE A 266 -20.50 3.49 -9.38
N ALA A 267 -20.13 4.77 -9.43
CA ALA A 267 -18.77 5.24 -9.25
C ALA A 267 -18.49 5.77 -7.84
N ALA A 268 -19.51 5.88 -6.98
CA ALA A 268 -19.41 6.54 -5.68
C ALA A 268 -18.39 5.86 -4.76
N GLY A 269 -18.44 4.53 -4.65
CA GLY A 269 -17.50 3.75 -3.85
C GLY A 269 -16.06 3.82 -4.36
N THR A 270 -15.88 3.91 -5.68
CA THR A 270 -14.56 3.97 -6.31
C THR A 270 -13.97 5.39 -6.20
N LYS A 271 -14.79 6.43 -6.36
CA LYS A 271 -14.40 7.83 -6.17
C LYS A 271 -14.04 8.11 -4.70
N ALA A 272 -14.85 7.65 -3.75
CA ALA A 272 -14.59 7.83 -2.32
C ALA A 272 -13.25 7.21 -1.87
N ILE A 273 -12.84 6.07 -2.42
CA ILE A 273 -11.51 5.49 -2.17
C ILE A 273 -10.42 6.40 -2.73
N ALA A 274 -10.54 6.84 -3.99
CA ALA A 274 -9.53 7.69 -4.63
C ALA A 274 -9.35 9.03 -3.89
N GLU A 275 -10.46 9.66 -3.49
CA GLU A 275 -10.49 10.89 -2.68
C GLU A 275 -9.83 10.66 -1.31
N LYS A 276 -10.15 9.55 -0.64
CA LYS A 276 -9.57 9.20 0.67
C LYS A 276 -8.08 8.93 0.59
N LEU A 277 -7.61 8.24 -0.46
CA LEU A 277 -6.19 8.03 -0.68
C LEU A 277 -5.47 9.37 -0.88
N ALA A 278 -5.98 10.26 -1.74
CA ALA A 278 -5.38 11.58 -1.97
C ALA A 278 -5.30 12.43 -0.69
N GLU A 279 -6.33 12.40 0.17
CA GLU A 279 -6.33 13.03 1.49
C GLU A 279 -5.18 12.48 2.37
N LEU A 280 -5.03 11.16 2.42
CA LEU A 280 -4.07 10.46 3.27
C LEU A 280 -2.62 10.58 2.76
N SER A 281 -2.39 10.60 1.44
CA SER A 281 -1.08 10.93 0.85
C SER A 281 -0.61 12.30 1.32
N GLY A 282 -1.51 13.29 1.35
CA GLY A 282 -1.24 14.64 1.87
C GLY A 282 -0.90 14.68 3.36
N LYS A 283 -1.47 13.78 4.17
CA LYS A 283 -1.12 13.61 5.59
C LYS A 283 0.19 12.83 5.80
N GLY A 284 0.73 12.22 4.75
CA GLY A 284 1.99 11.49 4.78
C GLY A 284 1.87 9.96 4.92
N VAL A 285 0.69 9.40 4.69
CA VAL A 285 0.53 7.95 4.44
C VAL A 285 1.26 7.59 3.13
N THR A 286 1.66 6.34 2.96
CA THR A 286 2.12 5.78 1.68
C THR A 286 0.94 5.10 1.00
N THR A 287 0.67 5.42 -0.27
CA THR A 287 -0.59 5.10 -0.99
C THR A 287 -0.32 4.81 -2.46
#